data_AF-R9JNU7-F1
#
_entry.id   AF-R9JNU7-F1
#
_cell.length_a   1.000
_cell.length_b   1.000
_cell.length_c   1.000
_cell.angle_alpha   90.00
_cell.angle_beta   90.00
_cell.angle_gamma   90.00
#
_symmetry.space_group_name_H-M   'P 1'
#
loop_
_entity.id
_entity.type
_entity.pdbx_description
1 polymer ?
#
loop_
_entity_poly.entity_id
_entity_poly.type
_entity_poly.pdbx_seq_one_letter_code
_entity_poly.pdbx_strand_id
1 'polypeptide(L)'
;MYGEYTVDMQGRKVFEGEYFRDEVLNERRGDKPPQVYQNHANCREEIENMVRFMETASQMLGLQKCEKAEKDIETAEKRLGIRLPDMVRALYLAVDKDYVLTGSKRRLLKPEELFIKDNVLAVLCHGKRKKVYLGIDLARPHSMLWEESVPGSGWEYEYCMESFCEMMLQSAAMEAIGKMPVSSAYQIKGYPARELYATELLEESFQPLFVRFDGYYNRYCAVMLNQDTKTIAWLRAGEFYSDIQIGSYDSDVLEQFKKIRGEDGYVEKQKSKK
;
A
#
# COMPACT_ATOMS: atom_id res chain seq x y z
N MET A 1 17.67 -22.09 -9.51
CA MET A 1 16.82 -23.26 -9.82
C MET A 1 16.28 -23.07 -11.23
N TYR A 2 16.03 -24.16 -11.98
CA TYR A 2 15.47 -24.11 -13.32
C TYR A 2 13.97 -24.38 -13.26
N GLY A 3 13.16 -23.49 -13.84
CA GLY A 3 11.72 -23.66 -13.93
C GLY A 3 11.21 -23.45 -15.35
N GLU A 4 10.16 -24.17 -15.69
CA GLU A 4 9.45 -23.99 -16.95
C GLU A 4 8.02 -23.55 -16.65
N TYR A 5 7.55 -22.52 -17.34
CA TYR A 5 6.14 -22.17 -17.37
C TYR A 5 5.68 -21.94 -18.81
N THR A 6 4.39 -22.18 -19.04
CA THR A 6 3.77 -21.99 -20.34
C THR A 6 2.91 -20.74 -20.29
N VAL A 7 3.14 -19.84 -21.23
CA VAL A 7 2.30 -18.65 -21.43
C VAL A 7 1.37 -18.94 -22.60
N ASP A 8 0.07 -18.76 -22.39
CA ASP A 8 -0.92 -18.92 -23.46
C ASP A 8 -0.55 -18.05 -24.66
N MET A 9 -0.55 -18.67 -25.85
CA MET A 9 -0.13 -18.09 -27.14
C MET A 9 1.36 -17.70 -27.29
N GLN A 10 2.20 -17.88 -26.27
CA GLN A 10 3.65 -17.58 -26.37
C GLN A 10 4.56 -18.80 -26.15
N GLY A 11 3.97 -19.96 -25.88
CA GLY A 11 4.67 -21.23 -25.77
C GLY A 11 5.39 -21.41 -24.44
N ARG A 12 6.28 -22.41 -24.40
CA ARG A 12 7.02 -22.83 -23.21
C ARG A 12 8.21 -21.90 -22.99
N LYS A 13 8.32 -21.32 -21.80
CA LYS A 13 9.41 -20.43 -21.40
C LYS A 13 10.17 -21.06 -20.24
N VAL A 14 11.50 -21.09 -20.38
CA VAL A 14 12.42 -21.53 -19.34
C VAL A 14 12.93 -20.26 -18.66
N PHE A 15 12.89 -20.23 -17.33
CA PHE A 15 13.58 -19.18 -16.58
C PHE A 15 14.72 -19.78 -15.76
N GLU A 16 15.82 -19.04 -15.74
CA GLU A 16 16.95 -19.21 -14.85
C GLU A 16 16.90 -18.07 -13.83
N GLY A 17 16.81 -18.43 -12.55
CA GLY A 17 16.91 -17.47 -11.46
C GLY A 17 17.60 -18.10 -10.26
N GLU A 18 18.50 -17.35 -9.63
CA GLU A 18 18.90 -17.61 -8.26
C GLU A 18 17.79 -17.09 -7.35
N TYR A 19 16.97 -18.01 -6.83
CA TYR A 19 16.06 -17.67 -5.74
C TYR A 19 16.90 -17.57 -4.47
N PHE A 20 16.68 -16.51 -3.70
CA PHE A 20 17.21 -16.47 -2.34
C PHE A 20 16.49 -17.55 -1.53
N ARG A 21 17.22 -18.28 -0.67
CA ARG A 21 16.65 -19.35 0.18
C ARG A 21 15.46 -18.91 1.05
N ASP A 22 15.26 -17.60 1.17
CA ASP A 22 14.25 -16.96 1.99
C ASP A 22 12.96 -16.60 1.21
N GLU A 23 12.91 -16.84 -0.10
CA GLU A 23 11.71 -16.63 -0.92
C GLU A 23 10.68 -17.74 -0.66
N VAL A 24 9.58 -17.38 0.00
CA VAL A 24 8.48 -18.27 0.40
C VAL A 24 7.56 -18.49 -0.79
N LEU A 25 7.31 -19.74 -1.22
CA LEU A 25 6.33 -20.08 -2.25
C LEU A 25 4.97 -20.43 -1.60
N ASN A 26 3.83 -19.76 -1.88
CA ASN A 26 2.52 -20.39 -1.56
C ASN A 26 2.33 -21.63 -2.44
N GLU A 27 1.66 -22.60 -1.85
CA GLU A 27 1.15 -23.77 -2.55
C GLU A 27 0.20 -23.39 -3.69
N ARG A 28 0.19 -24.23 -4.71
CA ARG A 28 -0.54 -24.06 -5.95
C ARG A 28 -2.06 -24.08 -5.69
N ARG A 29 -2.79 -23.00 -6.00
CA ARG A 29 -4.27 -23.03 -6.06
C ARG A 29 -4.73 -23.45 -7.46
N GLY A 30 -5.16 -24.69 -7.60
CA GLY A 30 -5.68 -25.25 -8.87
C GLY A 30 -4.62 -25.32 -9.97
N ASP A 31 -5.00 -24.97 -11.20
CA ASP A 31 -4.11 -25.07 -12.37
C ASP A 31 -3.11 -23.90 -12.52
N LYS A 32 -3.23 -22.85 -11.70
CA LYS A 32 -2.38 -21.66 -11.82
C LYS A 32 -0.90 -22.00 -11.52
N PRO A 33 0.06 -21.42 -12.26
CA PRO A 33 1.48 -21.63 -11.99
C PRO A 33 1.88 -21.01 -10.63
N PRO A 34 2.92 -21.53 -9.97
CA PRO A 34 3.54 -20.88 -8.81
C PRO A 34 3.94 -19.43 -9.16
N GLN A 35 3.66 -18.49 -8.26
CA GLN A 35 4.07 -17.10 -8.40
C GLN A 35 5.31 -16.82 -7.54
N VAL A 36 6.17 -15.90 -7.97
CA VAL A 36 7.33 -15.45 -7.18
C VAL A 36 6.85 -14.40 -6.19
N TYR A 37 7.25 -14.54 -4.93
CA TYR A 37 6.74 -13.70 -3.84
C TYR A 37 7.68 -12.56 -3.52
N GLN A 38 7.15 -11.35 -3.55
CA GLN A 38 7.72 -10.21 -2.82
C GLN A 38 6.79 -10.01 -1.61
N ASN A 39 7.05 -10.72 -0.51
CA ASN A 39 6.35 -10.56 0.77
C ASN A 39 7.37 -10.90 1.86
N HIS A 40 8.25 -9.94 2.13
CA HIS A 40 9.30 -10.10 3.11
C HIS A 40 8.90 -9.59 4.49
N ALA A 41 9.63 -10.05 5.50
CA ALA A 41 9.58 -9.46 6.82
C ALA A 41 10.02 -8.00 6.76
N ASN A 42 9.22 -7.11 7.33
CA ASN A 42 9.50 -5.67 7.33
C ASN A 42 10.85 -5.39 8.01
N CYS A 43 11.72 -4.63 7.35
CA CYS A 43 12.96 -4.16 7.95
C CYS A 43 12.75 -2.89 8.77
N ARG A 44 13.76 -2.50 9.55
CA ARG A 44 13.69 -1.29 10.38
C ARG A 44 13.49 -0.02 9.55
N GLU A 45 14.16 0.09 8.41
CA GLU A 45 14.03 1.23 7.49
C GLU A 45 12.59 1.37 6.97
N GLU A 46 11.95 0.27 6.59
CA GLU A 46 10.54 0.27 6.15
C GLU A 46 9.58 0.74 7.25
N ILE A 47 9.83 0.33 8.51
CA ILE A 47 9.04 0.78 9.65
C ILE A 47 9.21 2.29 9.87
N GLU A 48 10.45 2.77 9.87
CA GLU A 48 10.77 4.20 10.02
C GLU A 48 10.17 5.04 8.89
N ASN A 49 10.21 4.54 7.65
CA ASN A 49 9.62 5.19 6.48
C ASN A 49 8.10 5.24 6.53
N MET A 50 7.43 4.16 6.94
CA MET A 50 5.99 4.13 7.15
C MET A 50 5.58 5.18 8.20
N VAL A 51 6.27 5.24 9.33
CA VAL A 51 6.01 6.22 10.39
C VAL A 51 6.21 7.65 9.87
N ARG A 52 7.35 7.92 9.24
CA ARG A 52 7.68 9.24 8.66
C ARG A 52 6.62 9.72 7.68
N PHE A 53 6.13 8.82 6.81
CA PHE A 53 5.06 9.15 5.88
C PHE A 53 3.75 9.48 6.60
N MET A 54 3.30 8.64 7.54
CA MET A 54 2.06 8.87 8.29
C MET A 54 2.08 10.17 9.07
N GLU A 55 3.21 10.51 9.69
CA GLU A 55 3.40 11.77 10.39
C GLU A 55 3.33 12.96 9.45
N THR A 56 4.03 12.88 8.30
CA THR A 56 4.02 13.93 7.28
C THR A 56 2.60 14.17 6.73
N ALA A 57 1.90 13.10 6.33
CA ALA A 57 0.54 13.19 5.84
C ALA A 57 -0.44 13.72 6.90
N SER A 58 -0.27 13.31 8.16
CA SER A 58 -1.07 13.82 9.28
C SER A 58 -0.87 15.32 9.49
N GLN A 59 0.37 15.80 9.43
CA GLN A 59 0.69 17.23 9.54
C GLN A 59 0.09 18.04 8.39
N MET A 60 0.19 17.55 7.15
CA MET A 60 -0.42 18.20 5.98
C MET A 60 -1.94 18.36 6.16
N LEU A 61 -2.61 17.33 6.67
CA LEU A 61 -4.06 17.31 6.91
C LEU A 61 -4.50 18.00 8.21
N GLY A 62 -3.56 18.44 9.06
CA GLY A 62 -3.89 19.03 10.36
C GLY A 62 -4.51 18.04 11.35
N LEU A 63 -4.15 16.75 11.26
CA LEU A 63 -4.67 15.70 12.13
C LEU A 63 -3.92 15.65 13.47
N GLN A 64 -4.59 15.09 14.48
CA GLN A 64 -4.05 14.93 15.83
C GLN A 64 -3.72 13.46 16.11
N LYS A 65 -2.54 13.22 16.71
CA LYS A 65 -2.14 11.89 17.18
C LYS A 65 -3.03 11.40 18.32
N CYS A 66 -3.15 10.07 18.44
CA CYS A 66 -3.83 9.45 19.57
C CYS A 66 -2.96 9.49 20.84
N GLU A 67 -3.31 10.33 21.82
CA GLU A 67 -2.59 10.44 23.10
C GLU A 67 -2.64 9.18 23.96
N LYS A 68 -3.61 8.29 23.71
CA LYS A 68 -3.79 7.04 24.46
C LYS A 68 -3.21 5.81 23.76
N ALA A 69 -2.59 5.98 22.58
CA ALA A 69 -2.11 4.87 21.76
C ALA A 69 -1.23 3.89 22.55
N GLU A 70 -0.27 4.38 23.33
CA GLU A 70 0.61 3.51 24.14
C GLU A 70 -0.19 2.66 25.15
N LYS A 71 -1.12 3.27 25.88
CA LYS A 71 -1.95 2.57 26.86
C LYS A 71 -2.87 1.55 26.21
N ASP A 72 -3.42 1.87 25.05
CA ASP A 72 -4.30 0.98 24.30
C ASP A 72 -3.51 -0.22 23.74
N ILE A 73 -2.29 0.02 23.26
CA ILE A 73 -1.33 -1.02 22.85
C ILE A 73 -1.00 -1.93 24.03
N GLU A 74 -0.59 -1.39 25.18
CA GLU A 74 -0.26 -2.19 26.37
C GLU A 74 -1.45 -3.05 26.83
N THR A 75 -2.67 -2.50 26.73
CA THR A 75 -3.90 -3.22 27.06
C THR A 75 -4.13 -4.38 26.09
N ALA A 76 -3.91 -4.17 24.79
CA ALA A 76 -3.99 -5.22 23.79
C ALA A 76 -2.92 -6.30 23.99
N GLU A 77 -1.67 -5.92 24.26
CA GLU A 77 -0.56 -6.84 24.54
C GLU A 77 -0.85 -7.73 25.74
N LYS A 78 -1.33 -7.16 26.85
CA LYS A 78 -1.75 -7.91 28.04
C LYS A 78 -2.89 -8.89 27.73
N ARG A 79 -3.88 -8.47 26.95
CA ARG A 79 -5.02 -9.31 26.56
C ARG A 79 -4.60 -10.46 25.64
N LEU A 80 -3.72 -10.20 24.69
CA LEU A 80 -3.27 -11.17 23.69
C LEU A 80 -2.16 -12.10 24.22
N GLY A 81 -1.51 -11.72 25.33
CA GLY A 81 -0.40 -12.49 25.91
C GLY A 81 0.89 -12.43 25.10
N ILE A 82 1.03 -11.44 24.21
CA ILE A 82 2.21 -11.22 23.36
C ILE A 82 2.60 -9.74 23.38
N ARG A 83 3.84 -9.45 23.03
CA ARG A 83 4.22 -8.11 22.57
C ARG A 83 3.79 -7.98 21.10
N LEU A 84 3.18 -6.85 20.73
CA LEU A 84 2.82 -6.63 19.33
C LEU A 84 4.11 -6.53 18.50
N PRO A 85 4.11 -7.07 17.26
CA PRO A 85 5.22 -6.87 16.32
C PRO A 85 5.56 -5.38 16.16
N ASP A 86 6.85 -5.06 16.01
CA ASP A 86 7.33 -3.67 16.06
C ASP A 86 6.67 -2.78 14.99
N MET A 87 6.43 -3.30 13.78
CA MET A 87 5.72 -2.54 12.72
C MET A 87 4.27 -2.24 13.08
N VAL A 88 3.58 -3.16 13.78
CA VAL A 88 2.20 -2.97 14.23
C VAL A 88 2.15 -1.95 15.35
N ARG A 89 3.07 -2.03 16.32
CA ARG A 89 3.20 -1.02 17.38
C ARG A 89 3.48 0.36 16.78
N ALA A 90 4.43 0.46 15.86
CA ALA A 90 4.78 1.71 15.19
C ALA A 90 3.59 2.30 14.42
N LEU A 91 2.82 1.47 13.72
CA LEU A 91 1.60 1.87 13.04
C LEU A 91 0.60 2.53 14.02
N TYR A 92 0.26 1.87 15.13
CA TYR A 92 -0.70 2.42 16.10
C TYR A 92 -0.23 3.71 16.77
N LEU A 93 1.08 3.92 16.91
CA LEU A 93 1.64 5.16 17.45
C LEU A 93 1.66 6.30 16.43
N ALA A 94 1.70 5.99 15.13
CA ALA A 94 1.78 6.97 14.06
C ALA A 94 0.41 7.45 13.56
N VAL A 95 -0.64 6.64 13.69
CA VAL A 95 -2.00 6.97 13.24
C VAL A 95 -2.65 8.09 14.08
N ASP A 96 -3.52 8.84 13.43
CA ASP A 96 -4.34 9.85 14.07
C ASP A 96 -5.41 9.24 15.00
N LYS A 97 -5.97 10.06 15.89
CA LYS A 97 -6.96 9.65 16.91
C LYS A 97 -8.18 8.91 16.36
N ASP A 98 -8.58 9.21 15.12
CA ASP A 98 -9.77 8.68 14.47
C ASP A 98 -9.43 7.65 13.39
N TYR A 99 -8.15 7.24 13.28
CA TYR A 99 -7.63 6.29 12.29
C TYR A 99 -7.96 6.69 10.84
N VAL A 100 -8.01 7.99 10.59
CA VAL A 100 -8.41 8.62 9.34
C VAL A 100 -7.58 8.10 8.17
N LEU A 101 -6.28 7.89 8.35
CA LEU A 101 -5.37 7.46 7.29
C LEU A 101 -5.42 5.96 6.97
N THR A 102 -6.27 5.17 7.63
CA THR A 102 -6.28 3.70 7.47
C THR A 102 -7.70 3.13 7.38
N GLY A 103 -8.67 3.87 6.81
CA GLY A 103 -10.09 3.71 7.14
C GLY A 103 -11.13 3.43 6.03
N SER A 104 -10.95 3.75 4.74
CA SER A 104 -12.11 3.76 3.81
C SER A 104 -12.39 2.44 3.08
N LYS A 105 -11.35 1.67 2.73
CA LYS A 105 -11.51 0.37 2.03
C LYS A 105 -11.01 -0.80 2.85
N ARG A 106 -9.91 -0.62 3.57
CA ARG A 106 -9.36 -1.55 4.55
C ARG A 106 -9.38 -0.80 5.86
N ARG A 107 -10.04 -1.35 6.86
CA ARG A 107 -10.17 -0.74 8.17
C ARG A 107 -9.08 -1.32 9.07
N LEU A 108 -8.28 -0.46 9.67
CA LEU A 108 -7.43 -0.84 10.79
C LEU A 108 -8.30 -1.30 11.97
N LEU A 109 -8.05 -2.51 12.46
CA LEU A 109 -8.69 -3.00 13.68
C LEU A 109 -8.25 -2.09 14.84
N LYS A 110 -9.14 -1.78 15.77
CA LYS A 110 -8.73 -1.11 17.00
C LYS A 110 -7.93 -2.08 17.88
N PRO A 111 -7.11 -1.59 18.81
CA PRO A 111 -6.33 -2.46 19.72
C PRO A 111 -7.19 -3.50 20.47
N GLU A 112 -8.43 -3.15 20.85
CA GLU A 112 -9.38 -4.07 21.48
C GLU A 112 -9.97 -5.13 20.52
N GLU A 113 -9.93 -4.89 19.21
CA GLU A 113 -10.43 -5.79 18.17
C GLU A 113 -9.36 -6.76 17.64
N LEU A 114 -8.08 -6.51 17.92
CA LEU A 114 -6.98 -7.41 17.52
C LEU A 114 -7.22 -8.83 18.03
N PHE A 115 -6.85 -9.84 17.25
CA PHE A 115 -6.92 -11.24 17.66
C PHE A 115 -5.84 -12.06 16.99
N ILE A 116 -5.51 -13.20 17.60
CA ILE A 116 -4.56 -14.18 17.07
C ILE A 116 -5.33 -15.43 16.67
N LYS A 117 -5.07 -15.92 15.46
CA LYS A 117 -5.59 -17.20 14.96
C LYS A 117 -4.48 -17.87 14.17
N ASP A 118 -4.21 -19.15 14.42
CA ASP A 118 -3.19 -19.94 13.72
C ASP A 118 -1.81 -19.25 13.69
N ASN A 119 -1.39 -18.67 14.84
CA ASN A 119 -0.14 -17.90 14.99
C ASN A 119 -0.06 -16.60 14.17
N VAL A 120 -1.16 -16.13 13.59
CA VAL A 120 -1.22 -14.85 12.86
C VAL A 120 -2.00 -13.82 13.66
N LEU A 121 -1.41 -12.65 13.87
CA LEU A 121 -2.08 -11.48 14.45
C LEU A 121 -2.86 -10.74 13.36
N ALA A 122 -4.18 -10.73 13.42
CA ALA A 122 -5.01 -9.95 12.51
C ALA A 122 -4.93 -8.45 12.86
N VAL A 123 -4.65 -7.60 11.86
CA VAL A 123 -4.44 -6.15 12.04
C VAL A 123 -5.40 -5.31 11.20
N LEU A 124 -5.73 -5.74 9.98
CA LEU A 124 -6.68 -5.05 9.11
C LEU A 124 -7.90 -5.94 8.82
N CYS A 125 -9.03 -5.30 8.53
CA CYS A 125 -10.23 -5.95 8.03
C CYS A 125 -10.75 -5.21 6.80
N HIS A 126 -10.98 -5.96 5.72
CA HIS A 126 -11.64 -5.52 4.51
C HIS A 126 -13.07 -6.05 4.45
N GLY A 127 -13.99 -5.25 3.92
CA GLY A 127 -15.38 -5.66 3.68
C GLY A 127 -16.27 -5.67 4.93
N LYS A 128 -17.55 -5.32 4.74
CA LYS A 128 -18.56 -5.33 5.82
C LYS A 128 -19.28 -6.68 5.97
N ARG A 129 -19.48 -7.40 4.85
CA ARG A 129 -20.24 -8.67 4.78
C ARG A 129 -19.36 -9.88 4.49
N LYS A 130 -18.41 -9.73 3.58
CA LYS A 130 -17.35 -10.71 3.32
C LYS A 130 -16.07 -10.16 3.92
N LYS A 131 -15.72 -10.62 5.12
CA LYS A 131 -14.55 -10.12 5.81
C LYS A 131 -13.31 -10.81 5.28
N VAL A 132 -12.34 -10.00 4.87
CA VAL A 132 -10.98 -10.44 4.58
C VAL A 132 -10.07 -9.76 5.59
N TYR A 133 -9.40 -10.53 6.43
CA TYR A 133 -8.42 -10.01 7.37
C TYR A 133 -7.05 -10.00 6.72
N LEU A 134 -6.27 -8.96 7.02
CA LEU A 134 -4.82 -9.02 6.84
C LEU A 134 -4.17 -9.07 8.21
N GLY A 135 -3.15 -9.89 8.35
CA GLY A 135 -2.43 -10.10 9.58
C GLY A 135 -0.94 -10.26 9.37
N ILE A 136 -0.23 -10.43 10.48
CA ILE A 136 1.21 -10.66 10.55
C ILE A 136 1.45 -12.03 11.19
N ASP A 137 2.15 -12.93 10.49
CA ASP A 137 2.60 -14.17 11.11
C ASP A 137 3.60 -13.87 12.24
N LEU A 138 3.37 -14.41 13.42
CA LEU A 138 4.18 -14.16 14.61
C LEU A 138 5.50 -14.97 14.60
N ALA A 139 5.59 -16.02 13.79
CA ALA A 139 6.83 -16.80 13.64
C ALA A 139 7.79 -16.14 12.65
N ARG A 140 7.26 -15.69 11.50
CA ARG A 140 7.98 -14.88 10.51
C ARG A 140 7.05 -13.71 10.16
N PRO A 141 7.43 -12.44 10.40
CA PRO A 141 6.52 -11.29 10.33
C PRO A 141 6.18 -10.86 8.90
N HIS A 142 5.72 -11.81 8.10
CA HIS A 142 5.18 -11.67 6.76
C HIS A 142 3.71 -11.32 6.82
N SER A 143 3.24 -10.64 5.78
CA SER A 143 1.83 -10.30 5.64
C SER A 143 1.03 -11.54 5.23
N MET A 144 -0.05 -11.81 5.95
CA MET A 144 -0.97 -12.91 5.69
C MET A 144 -2.36 -12.36 5.39
N LEU A 145 -3.13 -13.04 4.54
CA LEU A 145 -4.54 -12.75 4.27
C LEU A 145 -5.41 -13.93 4.68
N TRP A 146 -6.63 -13.65 5.13
CA TRP A 146 -7.62 -14.68 5.42
C TRP A 146 -9.03 -14.20 5.08
N GLU A 147 -9.71 -14.91 4.18
CA GLU A 147 -11.11 -14.66 3.84
C GLU A 147 -12.05 -15.45 4.76
N GLU A 148 -12.42 -14.86 5.90
CA GLU A 148 -13.29 -15.48 6.92
C GLU A 148 -14.61 -16.03 6.34
N SER A 149 -15.15 -15.38 5.30
CA SER A 149 -16.40 -15.81 4.67
C SER A 149 -16.30 -17.09 3.84
N VAL A 150 -15.10 -17.62 3.60
CA VAL A 150 -14.90 -18.88 2.86
C VAL A 150 -14.75 -20.03 3.86
N PRO A 151 -15.70 -20.98 3.93
CA PRO A 151 -15.62 -22.12 4.84
C PRO A 151 -14.34 -22.94 4.60
N GLY A 152 -13.64 -23.28 5.68
CA GLY A 152 -12.40 -24.06 5.61
C GLY A 152 -11.17 -23.29 5.12
N SER A 153 -11.27 -21.97 4.88
CA SER A 153 -10.12 -21.16 4.52
C SER A 153 -9.15 -21.00 5.70
N GLY A 154 -7.86 -21.07 5.38
CA GLY A 154 -6.76 -20.73 6.28
C GLY A 154 -6.16 -19.37 5.96
N TRP A 155 -5.15 -18.99 6.73
CA TRP A 155 -4.27 -17.88 6.37
C TRP A 155 -3.40 -18.27 5.18
N GLU A 156 -3.27 -17.37 4.22
CA GLU A 156 -2.42 -17.50 3.03
C GLU A 156 -1.47 -16.30 2.99
N TYR A 157 -0.26 -16.45 2.44
CA TYR A 157 0.64 -15.30 2.29
C TYR A 157 0.04 -14.29 1.31
N GLU A 158 0.09 -13.00 1.68
CA GLU A 158 -0.33 -11.90 0.81
C GLU A 158 0.59 -11.82 -0.41
N TYR A 159 0.00 -11.71 -1.61
CA TYR A 159 0.68 -11.88 -2.90
C TYR A 159 0.84 -10.59 -3.69
N CYS A 160 0.17 -9.50 -3.29
CA CYS A 160 0.16 -8.26 -4.06
C CYS A 160 1.06 -7.14 -3.52
N MET A 161 1.71 -7.30 -2.36
CA MET A 161 2.46 -6.23 -1.71
C MET A 161 3.81 -6.71 -1.17
N GLU A 162 4.87 -5.95 -1.44
CA GLU A 162 6.26 -6.26 -1.07
C GLU A 162 6.46 -6.41 0.44
N SER A 163 5.79 -5.55 1.22
CA SER A 163 5.76 -5.63 2.69
C SER A 163 4.49 -5.04 3.29
N PHE A 164 4.28 -5.27 4.58
CA PHE A 164 3.17 -4.68 5.34
C PHE A 164 3.32 -3.15 5.40
N CYS A 165 4.53 -2.65 5.64
CA CYS A 165 4.85 -1.23 5.73
C CYS A 165 4.55 -0.49 4.43
N GLU A 166 4.95 -1.05 3.28
CA GLU A 166 4.61 -0.46 1.96
C GLU A 166 3.11 -0.42 1.72
N MET A 167 2.40 -1.49 2.08
CA MET A 167 0.94 -1.55 1.98
C MET A 167 0.27 -0.47 2.84
N MET A 168 0.74 -0.27 4.07
CA MET A 168 0.20 0.74 4.96
C MET A 168 0.50 2.16 4.47
N LEU A 169 1.71 2.40 3.96
CA LEU A 169 2.11 3.68 3.37
C LEU A 169 1.22 4.03 2.17
N GLN A 170 1.08 3.10 1.22
CA GLN A 170 0.21 3.29 0.05
C GLN A 170 -1.24 3.53 0.45
N SER A 171 -1.76 2.76 1.42
CA SER A 171 -3.12 2.94 1.91
C SER A 171 -3.30 4.33 2.52
N ALA A 172 -2.35 4.77 3.35
CA ALA A 172 -2.36 6.09 3.96
C ALA A 172 -2.30 7.22 2.93
N ALA A 173 -1.49 7.10 1.87
CA ALA A 173 -1.40 8.08 0.81
C ALA A 173 -2.76 8.28 0.12
N MET A 174 -3.42 7.17 -0.22
CA MET A 174 -4.71 7.17 -0.90
C MET A 174 -5.83 7.74 -0.04
N GLU A 175 -5.85 7.40 1.26
CA GLU A 175 -6.79 7.99 2.22
C GLU A 175 -6.55 9.48 2.40
N ALA A 176 -5.28 9.91 2.49
CA ALA A 176 -4.93 11.32 2.63
C ALA A 176 -5.37 12.14 1.43
N ILE A 177 -5.06 11.66 0.20
CA ILE A 177 -5.49 12.29 -1.06
C ILE A 177 -7.01 12.49 -1.10
N GLY A 178 -7.78 11.50 -0.65
CA GLY A 178 -9.24 11.56 -0.66
C GLY A 178 -9.84 12.59 0.30
N LYS A 179 -9.07 13.07 1.28
CA LYS A 179 -9.52 14.03 2.31
C LYS A 179 -9.08 15.46 2.06
N MET A 180 -8.16 15.66 1.13
CA MET A 180 -7.73 16.99 0.73
C MET A 180 -8.84 17.71 -0.04
N PRO A 181 -8.97 19.04 0.11
CA PRO A 181 -10.10 19.80 -0.46
C PRO A 181 -10.13 19.76 -1.98
N VAL A 182 -8.96 19.67 -2.61
CA VAL A 182 -8.81 19.48 -4.06
C VAL A 182 -8.30 18.07 -4.27
N SER A 183 -9.09 17.21 -4.92
CA SER A 183 -8.75 15.79 -5.07
C SER A 183 -9.32 15.19 -6.35
N SER A 184 -8.43 14.74 -7.23
CA SER A 184 -8.76 14.19 -8.55
C SER A 184 -7.92 12.96 -8.90
N ALA A 185 -8.45 12.14 -9.80
CA ALA A 185 -7.78 10.94 -10.30
C ALA A 185 -7.78 10.95 -11.82
N TYR A 186 -6.65 10.64 -12.43
CA TYR A 186 -6.44 10.67 -13.87
C TYR A 186 -5.80 9.38 -14.38
N GLN A 187 -6.09 9.01 -15.63
CA GLN A 187 -5.25 8.14 -16.43
C GLN A 187 -4.31 8.99 -17.28
N ILE A 188 -3.03 8.67 -17.26
CA ILE A 188 -2.01 9.30 -18.07
C ILE A 188 -1.88 8.51 -19.38
N LYS A 189 -1.96 9.23 -20.51
CA LYS A 189 -1.89 8.67 -21.86
C LYS A 189 -0.53 8.88 -22.50
N GLY A 190 -0.22 8.00 -23.46
CA GLY A 190 0.96 8.11 -24.32
C GLY A 190 2.28 7.85 -23.61
N TYR A 191 3.40 8.20 -24.24
CA TYR A 191 4.74 8.07 -23.67
C TYR A 191 4.88 8.94 -22.41
N PRO A 192 5.38 8.45 -21.27
CA PRO A 192 6.10 7.19 -21.07
C PRO A 192 5.26 6.09 -20.40
N ALA A 193 3.93 6.18 -20.38
CA ALA A 193 3.06 5.27 -19.62
C ALA A 193 3.13 3.79 -20.03
N ARG A 194 3.88 3.45 -21.09
CA ARG A 194 4.09 2.08 -21.62
C ARG A 194 5.55 1.63 -21.56
N GLU A 195 6.43 2.44 -20.97
CA GLU A 195 7.84 2.12 -20.83
C GLU A 195 8.11 1.21 -19.63
N LEU A 196 9.20 0.45 -19.67
CA LEU A 196 9.59 -0.43 -18.58
C LEU A 196 9.90 0.34 -17.27
N TYR A 197 10.33 1.58 -17.40
CA TYR A 197 10.68 2.54 -16.35
C TYR A 197 9.70 3.73 -16.38
N ALA A 198 8.43 3.44 -16.66
CA ALA A 198 7.37 4.43 -16.75
C ALA A 198 7.19 5.23 -15.46
N THR A 199 7.36 4.59 -14.30
CA THR A 199 7.22 5.25 -12.99
C THR A 199 8.23 6.39 -12.86
N GLU A 200 9.51 6.11 -13.11
CA GLU A 200 10.61 7.06 -13.02
C GLU A 200 10.48 8.20 -14.04
N LEU A 201 10.15 7.88 -15.30
CA LEU A 201 9.96 8.92 -16.33
C LEU A 201 8.76 9.83 -16.05
N LEU A 202 7.69 9.28 -15.47
CA LEU A 202 6.54 10.08 -15.06
C LEU A 202 6.89 10.96 -13.87
N GLU A 203 7.61 10.45 -12.88
CA GLU A 203 8.11 11.26 -11.76
C GLU A 203 8.95 12.44 -12.23
N GLU A 204 9.90 12.23 -13.15
CA GLU A 204 10.71 13.29 -13.75
C GLU A 204 9.84 14.39 -14.37
N SER A 205 8.76 14.00 -15.07
CA SER A 205 7.83 14.95 -15.67
C SER A 205 7.13 15.83 -14.63
N PHE A 206 6.93 15.31 -13.42
CA PHE A 206 6.16 15.97 -12.36
C PHE A 206 6.99 16.60 -11.24
N GLN A 207 8.32 16.47 -11.26
CA GLN A 207 9.23 17.09 -10.29
C GLN A 207 8.95 18.57 -9.99
N PRO A 208 8.52 19.42 -10.94
CA PRO A 208 8.19 20.81 -10.64
C PRO A 208 7.01 20.98 -9.67
N LEU A 209 6.14 19.97 -9.53
CA LEU A 209 4.94 20.03 -8.68
C LEU A 209 5.09 19.23 -7.40
N PHE A 210 5.76 18.09 -7.46
CA PHE A 210 5.94 17.19 -6.32
C PHE A 210 7.19 16.33 -6.50
N VAL A 211 7.78 15.94 -5.38
CA VAL A 211 9.00 15.10 -5.32
C VAL A 211 8.65 13.74 -4.74
N ARG A 212 9.27 12.66 -5.24
CA ARG A 212 9.10 11.31 -4.69
C ARG A 212 9.44 11.29 -3.20
N PHE A 213 8.58 10.63 -2.42
CA PHE A 213 8.89 10.27 -1.05
C PHE A 213 9.96 9.18 -1.08
N ASP A 214 11.15 9.53 -0.57
CA ASP A 214 12.36 8.69 -0.55
C ASP A 214 12.28 7.49 0.42
N GLY A 215 11.11 7.19 0.98
CA GLY A 215 10.88 6.03 1.84
C GLY A 215 9.88 5.01 1.29
N TYR A 216 9.47 5.15 0.01
CA TYR A 216 8.58 4.21 -0.65
C TYR A 216 9.26 3.61 -1.88
N TYR A 217 9.41 2.29 -1.94
CA TYR A 217 10.29 1.61 -2.88
C TYR A 217 9.55 0.59 -3.73
N ASN A 218 8.50 1.03 -4.42
CA ASN A 218 7.82 0.19 -5.40
C ASN A 218 8.27 0.52 -6.83
N ARG A 219 8.46 -0.51 -7.67
CA ARG A 219 8.82 -0.35 -9.10
C ARG A 219 7.68 0.22 -9.94
N TYR A 220 6.44 -0.14 -9.61
CA TYR A 220 5.27 0.22 -10.40
C TYR A 220 4.45 1.33 -9.75
N CYS A 221 4.80 1.77 -8.55
CA CYS A 221 4.09 2.81 -7.85
C CYS A 221 5.05 3.87 -7.29
N ALA A 222 4.56 5.09 -7.18
CA ALA A 222 5.25 6.18 -6.49
C ALA A 222 4.29 6.89 -5.56
N VAL A 223 4.83 7.35 -4.44
CA VAL A 223 4.19 8.34 -3.58
C VAL A 223 5.05 9.59 -3.65
N MET A 224 4.43 10.72 -3.97
CA MET A 224 5.12 11.99 -4.17
C MET A 224 4.44 13.08 -3.34
N LEU A 225 5.23 14.05 -2.89
CA LEU A 225 4.84 15.05 -1.91
C LEU A 225 5.31 16.45 -2.34
N ASN A 226 4.53 17.45 -1.96
CA ASN A 226 4.96 18.84 -1.87
C ASN A 226 4.42 19.40 -0.55
N GLN A 227 5.30 19.71 0.40
CA GLN A 227 4.88 20.15 1.73
C GLN A 227 4.40 21.61 1.75
N ASP A 228 4.90 22.45 0.84
CA ASP A 228 4.53 23.86 0.77
C ASP A 228 3.09 24.02 0.28
N THR A 229 2.72 23.31 -0.78
CA THR A 229 1.35 23.29 -1.31
C THR A 229 0.45 22.27 -0.60
N LYS A 230 1.01 21.51 0.35
CA LYS A 230 0.38 20.36 1.02
C LYS A 230 -0.29 19.42 0.02
N THR A 231 0.47 19.04 -1.00
CA THR A 231 0.05 18.14 -2.07
C THR A 231 0.61 16.74 -1.83
N ILE A 232 -0.23 15.73 -2.03
CA ILE A 232 0.16 14.32 -2.08
C ILE A 232 -0.29 13.79 -3.43
N ALA A 233 0.60 13.07 -4.11
CA ALA A 233 0.28 12.34 -5.31
C ALA A 233 0.64 10.85 -5.15
N TRP A 234 -0.22 9.98 -5.64
CA TRP A 234 0.05 8.55 -5.79
C TRP A 234 -0.03 8.20 -7.26
N LEU A 235 1.07 7.66 -7.78
CA LEU A 235 1.22 7.21 -9.15
C LEU A 235 1.28 5.69 -9.17
N ARG A 236 0.64 5.07 -10.16
CA ARG A 236 0.80 3.67 -10.50
C ARG A 236 1.01 3.53 -11.99
N ALA A 237 2.20 3.10 -12.39
CA ALA A 237 2.46 2.64 -13.74
C ALA A 237 1.74 1.31 -14.01
N GLY A 238 1.15 1.19 -15.19
CA GLY A 238 0.49 -0.02 -15.65
C GLY A 238 0.90 -0.33 -17.08
N GLU A 239 0.65 -1.56 -17.53
CA GLU A 239 1.07 -2.04 -18.85
C GLU A 239 0.50 -1.24 -20.03
N PHE A 240 -0.74 -0.74 -19.89
CA PHE A 240 -1.45 -0.03 -20.98
C PHE A 240 -1.67 1.46 -20.71
N TYR A 241 -1.79 1.82 -19.43
CA TYR A 241 -2.03 3.17 -18.93
C TYR A 241 -1.47 3.29 -17.52
N SER A 242 -1.07 4.50 -17.16
CA SER A 242 -0.65 4.84 -15.80
C SER A 242 -1.75 5.63 -15.10
N ASP A 243 -1.94 5.41 -13.81
CA ASP A 243 -2.92 6.10 -12.99
C ASP A 243 -2.23 7.08 -12.06
N ILE A 244 -2.76 8.28 -11.91
CA ILE A 244 -2.32 9.21 -10.87
C ILE A 244 -3.50 9.76 -10.09
N GLN A 245 -3.36 9.81 -8.77
CA GLN A 245 -4.30 10.48 -7.89
C GLN A 245 -3.56 11.62 -7.19
N ILE A 246 -4.17 12.79 -7.14
CA ILE A 246 -3.57 13.99 -6.57
C ILE A 246 -4.57 14.57 -5.58
N GLY A 247 -4.09 14.85 -4.37
CA GLY A 247 -4.79 15.61 -3.35
C GLY A 247 -3.98 16.85 -3.00
N SER A 248 -4.62 18.00 -2.78
CA SER A 248 -3.94 19.25 -2.45
C SER A 248 -4.84 20.22 -1.67
N TYR A 249 -4.20 21.13 -0.93
CA TYR A 249 -4.84 22.33 -0.40
C TYR A 249 -4.80 23.52 -1.38
N ASP A 250 -3.87 23.48 -2.34
CA ASP A 250 -3.76 24.45 -3.42
C ASP A 250 -4.53 23.96 -4.65
N SER A 251 -5.51 24.75 -5.12
CA SER A 251 -6.30 24.46 -6.32
C SER A 251 -5.52 24.59 -7.62
N ASP A 252 -4.47 25.40 -7.64
CA ASP A 252 -3.71 25.67 -8.86
C ASP A 252 -2.88 24.47 -9.30
N VAL A 253 -2.60 23.54 -8.37
CA VAL A 253 -1.80 22.34 -8.66
C VAL A 253 -2.39 21.48 -9.77
N LEU A 254 -3.73 21.38 -9.86
CA LEU A 254 -4.38 20.56 -10.88
C LEU A 254 -4.25 21.18 -12.28
N GLU A 255 -4.31 22.51 -12.35
CA GLU A 255 -4.14 23.25 -13.60
C GLU A 255 -2.68 23.22 -14.06
N GLN A 256 -1.72 23.33 -13.13
CA GLN A 256 -0.31 23.13 -13.45
C GLN A 256 -0.01 21.70 -13.89
N PHE A 257 -0.60 20.70 -13.22
CA PHE A 257 -0.48 19.29 -13.57
C PHE A 257 -0.94 19.00 -15.01
N LYS A 258 -2.11 19.53 -15.40
CA LYS A 258 -2.63 19.38 -16.77
C LYS A 258 -1.72 20.04 -17.81
N LYS A 259 -1.06 21.15 -17.48
CA LYS A 259 -0.14 21.84 -18.40
C LYS A 259 1.11 21.03 -18.75
N ILE A 260 1.61 20.19 -17.84
CA ILE A 260 2.87 19.43 -18.05
C ILE A 260 2.82 18.57 -19.32
N ARG A 261 1.66 17.99 -19.64
CA ARG A 261 1.51 17.08 -20.79
C ARG A 261 0.44 17.53 -21.79
N GLY A 262 -0.13 18.72 -21.58
CA GLY A 262 -1.35 19.17 -22.25
C GLY A 262 -2.59 18.40 -21.78
N GLU A 263 -3.77 19.00 -21.95
CA GLU A 263 -5.03 18.43 -21.47
C GLU A 263 -5.33 17.04 -22.06
N ASP A 264 -4.98 16.84 -23.34
CA ASP A 264 -5.16 15.56 -24.04
C ASP A 264 -4.26 14.43 -23.51
N GLY A 265 -3.22 14.78 -22.73
CA GLY A 265 -2.34 13.84 -22.06
C GLY A 265 -3.01 13.05 -20.93
N TYR A 266 -4.24 13.43 -20.56
CA TYR A 266 -4.94 12.87 -19.41
C TYR A 266 -6.38 12.45 -19.75
N VAL A 267 -6.92 11.55 -18.93
CA VAL A 267 -8.36 11.27 -18.85
C VAL A 267 -8.75 11.30 -17.39
N GLU A 268 -9.65 12.19 -17.02
CA GLU A 268 -10.18 12.20 -15.67
C GLU A 268 -11.01 10.94 -15.41
N LYS A 269 -10.67 10.23 -14.34
CA LYS A 269 -11.47 9.12 -13.85
C LYS A 269 -12.67 9.71 -13.12
N GLN A 270 -13.86 9.54 -13.70
CA GLN A 270 -15.07 9.88 -12.98
C GLN A 270 -15.12 9.08 -11.67
N LYS A 271 -15.28 9.77 -10.54
CA LYS A 271 -15.59 9.11 -9.27
C LYS A 271 -16.89 8.33 -9.51
N SER A 272 -16.82 7.00 -9.56
CA SER A 272 -18.03 6.18 -9.56
C SER A 272 -18.83 6.60 -8.33
N LYS A 273 -20.01 7.18 -8.55
CA LYS A 273 -20.97 7.46 -7.48
C LYS A 273 -21.24 6.12 -6.79
N LYS A 274 -20.73 5.96 -5.57
CA LYS A 274 -21.10 4.87 -4.68
C LYS A 274 -22.34 5.25 -3.90
#